data_AF-A0A357VAC1-F1
#
_entry.id   AF-A0A357VAC1-F1
#
_cell.length_a   1.000
_cell.length_b   1.000
_cell.length_c   1.000
_cell.angle_alpha   90.00
_cell.angle_beta   90.00
_cell.angle_gamma   90.00
#
_symmetry.space_group_name_H-M   'P 1'
#
loop_
_entity.id
_entity.type
_entity.pdbx_description
1 polymer ?
#
loop_
_entity_poly.entity_id
_entity_poly.type
_entity_poly.pdbx_seq_one_letter_code
_entity_poly.pdbx_strand_id
1 'polypeptide(L)'
;FMHEVEAMQKAGLARGGSLDNAIVIDGDKILNDGGLRHDDEFVRHKALDAVGDLYLAGGQIIGAYRAERAGHAINNALLHKLFADPDAWCYDVLRGDESKTAMDGGIKAEAAVV
;
A
#
# COMPACT_ATOMS: atom_id res chain seq x y z
N PHE A 1 -8.30 -10.45 -13.09
CA PHE A 1 -9.36 -10.36 -14.11
C PHE A 1 -10.08 -11.68 -14.28
N MET A 2 -11.33 -11.71 -14.78
CA MET A 2 -12.13 -12.94 -14.91
C MET A 2 -11.42 -14.02 -15.72
N HIS A 3 -10.81 -13.65 -16.85
CA HIS A 3 -10.05 -14.56 -17.70
C HIS A 3 -8.79 -15.16 -17.03
N GLU A 4 -8.31 -14.58 -15.93
CA GLU A 4 -7.15 -15.09 -15.17
C GLU A 4 -7.57 -15.98 -14.00
N VAL A 5 -8.83 -15.89 -13.53
CA VAL A 5 -9.29 -16.58 -12.31
C VAL A 5 -9.09 -18.08 -12.43
N GLU A 6 -9.51 -18.68 -13.56
CA GLU A 6 -9.36 -20.13 -13.77
C GLU A 6 -7.89 -20.57 -13.75
N ALA A 7 -7.00 -19.79 -14.37
CA ALA A 7 -5.57 -20.10 -14.43
C ALA A 7 -4.94 -19.98 -13.04
N MET A 8 -5.27 -18.94 -12.27
CA MET A 8 -4.82 -18.76 -10.90
C MET A 8 -5.27 -19.90 -10.00
N GLN A 9 -6.55 -20.31 -10.10
CA GLN A 9 -7.09 -21.41 -9.30
C GLN A 9 -6.43 -22.75 -9.64
N LYS A 10 -6.18 -23.03 -10.92
CA LYS A 10 -5.43 -24.22 -11.36
C LYS A 10 -3.99 -24.21 -10.84
N ALA A 11 -3.38 -23.03 -10.68
CA ALA A 11 -2.07 -22.85 -10.06
C ALA A 11 -2.11 -22.87 -8.52
N GLY A 12 -3.28 -23.08 -7.90
CA GLY A 12 -3.43 -23.13 -6.44
C GLY A 12 -3.56 -21.76 -5.76
N LEU A 13 -3.66 -20.68 -6.53
CA LEU A 13 -3.82 -19.30 -6.06
C LEU A 13 -5.29 -18.89 -6.03
N ALA A 14 -5.63 -17.86 -5.25
CA ALA A 14 -6.98 -17.27 -5.19
C ALA A 14 -8.13 -18.28 -4.98
N ARG A 15 -7.88 -19.43 -4.34
CA ARG A 15 -8.84 -20.54 -4.19
C ARG A 15 -10.10 -20.17 -3.39
N GLY A 16 -10.00 -19.17 -2.51
CA GLY A 16 -11.11 -18.62 -1.74
C GLY A 16 -11.69 -17.33 -2.33
N GLY A 17 -11.24 -16.91 -3.51
CA GLY A 17 -11.73 -15.68 -4.14
C GLY A 17 -13.20 -15.81 -4.56
N SER A 18 -14.02 -14.84 -4.19
CA SER A 18 -15.42 -14.70 -4.60
C SER A 18 -15.75 -13.22 -4.84
N LEU A 19 -16.94 -12.96 -5.39
CA LEU A 19 -17.45 -11.58 -5.53
C LEU A 19 -17.68 -10.88 -4.17
N ASP A 20 -17.70 -11.62 -3.06
CA ASP A 20 -17.87 -11.06 -1.72
C ASP A 20 -16.56 -10.48 -1.16
N ASN A 21 -15.40 -10.94 -1.67
CA ASN A 21 -14.08 -10.59 -1.11
C ASN A 21 -13.10 -10.02 -2.14
N ALA A 22 -13.44 -10.03 -3.42
CA ALA A 22 -12.62 -9.46 -4.48
C ALA A 22 -13.49 -8.75 -5.51
N ILE A 23 -12.97 -7.65 -6.05
CA ILE A 23 -13.56 -7.02 -7.23
C ILE A 23 -13.12 -7.81 -8.45
N VAL A 24 -14.07 -8.31 -9.24
CA VAL A 24 -13.80 -9.08 -10.45
C VAL A 24 -14.20 -8.27 -11.67
N ILE A 25 -13.26 -8.15 -12.60
CA ILE A 25 -13.41 -7.38 -13.84
C ILE A 25 -13.43 -8.34 -15.03
N ASP A 26 -14.40 -8.16 -15.93
CA ASP A 26 -14.47 -8.82 -17.23
C ASP A 26 -14.56 -7.79 -18.36
N GLY A 27 -13.44 -7.63 -19.09
CA GLY A 27 -13.28 -6.51 -20.02
C GLY A 27 -13.43 -5.17 -19.30
N ASP A 28 -14.43 -4.38 -19.72
CA ASP A 28 -14.75 -3.07 -19.13
C ASP A 28 -15.87 -3.14 -18.08
N LYS A 29 -16.29 -4.35 -17.67
CA LYS A 29 -17.40 -4.55 -16.73
C LYS A 29 -16.92 -4.98 -15.36
N ILE A 30 -17.49 -4.37 -14.32
CA ILE A 30 -17.40 -4.85 -12.94
C ILE A 30 -18.49 -5.91 -12.73
N LEU A 31 -18.12 -7.09 -12.23
CA LEU A 31 -19.05 -8.20 -12.03
C LEU A 31 -19.73 -8.19 -10.65
N ASN A 32 -19.23 -7.40 -9.70
CA ASN A 32 -19.78 -7.32 -8.35
C ASN A 32 -21.14 -6.62 -8.34
N ASP A 33 -22.13 -7.24 -7.67
CA ASP A 33 -23.43 -6.62 -7.45
C ASP A 33 -23.26 -5.33 -6.61
N GLY A 34 -23.78 -4.21 -7.13
CA GLY A 34 -23.59 -2.88 -6.53
C GLY A 34 -22.36 -2.12 -7.03
N GLY A 35 -21.51 -2.74 -7.86
CA GLY A 35 -20.37 -2.08 -8.49
C GLY A 35 -19.22 -1.81 -7.52
N LEU A 36 -18.57 -0.65 -7.68
CA LEU A 36 -17.48 -0.20 -6.82
C LEU A 36 -18.00 0.57 -5.61
N ARG A 37 -17.27 0.50 -4.50
CA ARG A 37 -17.51 1.32 -3.31
C ARG A 37 -17.08 2.78 -3.54
N HIS A 38 -16.06 2.96 -4.38
CA HIS A 38 -15.54 4.26 -4.79
C HIS A 38 -15.14 4.20 -6.27
N ASP A 39 -15.30 5.31 -7.00
CA ASP A 39 -14.91 5.38 -8.42
C ASP A 39 -13.40 5.11 -8.63
N ASP A 40 -12.58 5.39 -7.62
CA ASP A 40 -11.13 5.21 -7.58
C ASP A 40 -10.70 4.02 -6.70
N GLU A 41 -11.57 3.04 -6.45
CA GLU A 41 -11.33 1.94 -5.52
C GLU A 41 -10.05 1.13 -5.81
N PHE A 42 -9.71 0.93 -7.09
CA PHE A 42 -8.49 0.21 -7.47
C PHE A 42 -7.21 0.90 -6.99
N VAL A 43 -7.12 2.23 -7.13
CA VAL A 43 -5.94 2.98 -6.67
C VAL A 43 -5.94 3.14 -5.15
N ARG A 44 -7.12 3.25 -4.52
CA ARG A 44 -7.23 3.22 -3.05
C ARG A 44 -6.74 1.89 -2.48
N HIS A 45 -7.06 0.76 -3.13
CA HIS A 45 -6.54 -0.54 -2.73
C HIS A 45 -5.01 -0.60 -2.87
N LYS A 46 -4.43 0.02 -3.91
CA LYS A 46 -2.96 0.12 -4.02
C LYS A 46 -2.34 0.99 -2.94
N ALA A 47 -3.02 2.05 -2.49
CA ALA A 47 -2.60 2.80 -1.32
C ALA A 47 -2.70 1.96 -0.04
N LEU A 48 -3.75 1.15 0.10
CA LEU A 48 -3.93 0.23 1.22
C LEU A 48 -2.83 -0.85 1.24
N ASP A 49 -2.51 -1.46 0.09
CA ASP A 49 -1.40 -2.39 -0.09
C ASP A 49 -0.09 -1.75 0.38
N ALA A 50 0.20 -0.53 -0.07
CA ALA A 50 1.41 0.19 0.30
C ALA A 50 1.47 0.48 1.82
N VAL A 51 0.36 0.85 2.46
CA VAL A 51 0.31 1.02 3.93
C VAL A 51 0.70 -0.28 4.62
N GLY A 52 0.17 -1.42 4.17
CA GLY A 52 0.52 -2.74 4.70
C GLY A 52 2.00 -3.11 4.49
N ASP A 53 2.51 -2.94 3.26
CA ASP A 53 3.89 -3.24 2.92
C ASP A 53 4.89 -2.36 3.69
N LEU A 54 4.62 -1.06 3.81
CA LEU A 54 5.47 -0.11 4.52
C LEU A 54 5.50 -0.39 6.03
N TYR A 55 4.44 -0.98 6.58
CA TYR A 55 4.40 -1.38 7.99
C TYR A 55 5.39 -2.50 8.33
N LEU A 56 5.91 -3.22 7.32
CA LEU A 56 7.01 -4.18 7.49
C LEU A 56 8.34 -3.50 7.89
N ALA A 57 8.40 -2.17 7.89
CA ALA A 57 9.46 -1.40 8.53
C ALA A 57 9.62 -1.67 10.04
N GLY A 58 8.62 -2.27 10.68
CA GLY A 58 8.64 -2.57 12.12
C GLY A 58 8.19 -1.40 13.01
N GLY A 59 7.78 -0.29 12.40
CA GLY A 59 7.25 0.90 13.07
C GLY A 59 6.52 1.82 12.08
N GLN A 60 5.85 2.83 12.59
CA GLN A 60 5.24 3.86 11.75
C GLN A 60 6.33 4.70 11.09
N ILE A 61 6.27 4.84 9.77
CA ILE A 61 7.14 5.75 9.04
C ILE A 61 6.53 7.14 9.06
N ILE A 62 7.31 8.11 9.54
CA ILE A 62 6.98 9.52 9.44
C ILE A 62 7.74 10.08 8.24
N GLY A 63 7.03 10.28 7.13
CA GLY A 63 7.63 10.74 5.88
C GLY A 63 6.63 10.80 4.73
N ALA A 64 7.10 11.20 3.55
CA ALA A 64 6.28 11.26 2.34
C ALA A 64 6.56 10.05 1.43
N TYR A 65 5.54 9.21 1.23
CA TYR A 65 5.60 8.11 0.29
C TYR A 65 5.00 8.51 -1.07
N ARG A 66 5.71 8.22 -2.16
CA ARG A 66 5.24 8.38 -3.53
C ARG A 66 5.63 7.15 -4.33
N ALA A 67 4.70 6.68 -5.14
CA ALA A 67 4.91 5.52 -5.99
C ALA A 67 4.19 5.67 -7.32
N GLU A 68 4.84 5.18 -8.38
CA GLU A 68 4.26 5.07 -9.71
C GLU A 68 4.25 3.59 -10.11
N ARG A 69 3.06 3.03 -10.30
CA ARG A 69 2.85 1.61 -10.69
C ARG A 69 3.57 0.60 -9.77
N ALA A 70 3.75 0.94 -8.49
CA ALA A 70 4.38 0.04 -7.53
C ALA A 70 3.44 -1.10 -7.11
N GLY A 71 4.03 -2.28 -6.92
CA GLY A 71 3.43 -3.40 -6.20
C GLY A 71 4.33 -3.84 -5.05
N HIS A 72 3.94 -4.92 -4.37
CA HIS A 72 4.61 -5.40 -3.14
C HIS A 72 6.14 -5.53 -3.28
N ALA A 73 6.63 -6.04 -4.40
CA ALA A 73 8.08 -6.19 -4.63
C ALA A 73 8.83 -4.84 -4.65
N ILE A 74 8.24 -3.80 -5.25
CA ILE A 74 8.85 -2.46 -5.30
C ILE A 74 8.79 -1.81 -3.92
N ASN A 75 7.67 -1.95 -3.20
CA ASN A 75 7.51 -1.40 -1.85
C ASN A 75 8.51 -2.03 -0.87
N ASN A 76 8.70 -3.35 -0.94
CA ASN A 76 9.71 -4.05 -0.14
C ASN A 76 11.14 -3.66 -0.55
N ALA A 77 11.44 -3.55 -1.84
CA ALA A 77 12.75 -3.08 -2.31
C ALA A 77 13.07 -1.64 -1.85
N LEU A 78 12.06 -0.77 -1.78
CA LEU A 78 12.20 0.57 -1.21
C LEU A 78 12.63 0.51 0.27
N LEU A 79 11.98 -0.32 1.09
CA LEU A 79 12.37 -0.48 2.50
C LEU A 79 13.79 -1.04 2.63
N HIS A 80 14.15 -2.05 1.84
CA HIS A 80 15.52 -2.58 1.84
C HIS A 80 16.54 -1.50 1.49
N LYS A 81 16.25 -0.63 0.52
CA LYS A 81 17.12 0.47 0.15
C LYS A 81 17.20 1.55 1.23
N LEU A 82 16.07 1.90 1.85
CA LEU A 82 16.01 2.86 2.96
C LEU A 82 16.89 2.38 4.13
N PHE A 83 16.75 1.11 4.54
CA PHE A 83 17.48 0.58 5.68
C PHE A 83 18.94 0.21 5.38
N ALA A 84 19.32 0.08 4.11
CA ALA A 84 20.71 -0.10 3.72
C ALA A 84 21.55 1.17 3.91
N ASP A 85 20.90 2.34 4.03
CA ASP A 85 21.54 3.63 4.28
C ASP A 85 21.15 4.15 5.68
N PRO A 86 22.03 3.99 6.70
CA PRO A 86 21.76 4.45 8.05
C PRO A 86 21.58 5.96 8.19
N ASP A 87 22.05 6.77 7.23
CA ASP A 87 21.92 8.22 7.26
C ASP A 87 20.57 8.69 6.67
N ALA A 88 19.85 7.80 5.98
CA ALA A 88 18.56 8.09 5.36
C ALA A 88 17.37 8.01 6.33
N TRP A 89 17.56 7.51 7.55
CA TRP A 89 16.51 7.36 8.54
C TRP A 89 17.05 7.42 9.97
N CYS A 90 16.16 7.66 10.93
CA CYS A 90 16.47 7.49 12.34
C CYS A 90 15.29 6.82 13.06
N TYR A 91 15.60 6.14 14.17
CA TYR A 91 14.57 5.65 15.08
C TYR A 91 14.30 6.73 16.13
N ASP A 92 13.04 7.13 16.26
CA ASP A 92 12.62 8.08 17.27
C ASP A 92 11.39 7.57 18.03
N VAL A 93 11.23 8.04 19.26
CA VAL A 93 10.10 7.75 20.12
C VAL A 93 9.41 9.05 20.46
N LEU A 94 8.26 9.29 19.84
CA LEU A 94 7.43 10.46 20.11
C LEU A 94 7.01 10.47 21.59
N ARG A 95 7.17 11.62 22.28
CA ARG A 95 6.85 11.74 23.71
C ARG A 95 5.78 12.80 23.97
N GLY A 96 4.95 12.55 24.99
CA GLY A 96 3.96 13.53 25.45
C GLY A 96 3.00 13.98 24.33
N ASP A 97 2.83 15.29 24.18
CA ASP A 97 1.90 15.88 23.22
C ASP A 97 2.34 15.74 21.75
N GLU A 98 3.61 15.42 21.46
CA GLU A 98 4.10 15.17 20.09
C GLU A 98 3.35 14.02 19.42
N SER A 99 2.97 13.00 20.21
CA SER A 99 2.18 11.86 19.74
C SER A 99 0.79 12.24 19.20
N LYS A 100 0.27 13.42 19.58
CA LYS A 100 -1.04 13.90 19.14
C LYS A 100 -1.02 14.59 17.77
N THR A 101 0.16 15.01 17.30
CA THR A 101 0.34 15.83 16.07
C THR A 101 1.22 15.16 15.01
N ALA A 102 1.79 13.99 15.34
CA ALA A 102 2.63 13.24 14.42
C ALA A 102 1.83 12.44 13.37
N MET A 103 0.60 12.05 13.67
CA MET A 103 -0.23 11.22 12.78
C MET A 103 -0.91 11.99 11.64
N ASP A 104 -1.09 13.29 11.79
CA ASP A 104 -1.78 14.21 10.88
C ASP A 104 -0.82 15.01 9.97
N GLY A 105 0.47 14.64 9.95
CA GLY A 105 1.47 15.24 9.06
C GLY A 105 2.13 16.51 9.59
N GLY A 106 2.09 16.75 10.91
CA GLY A 106 2.80 17.85 11.57
C GLY A 106 4.33 17.74 11.47
N ILE A 107 4.86 16.53 11.24
CA ILE A 107 6.26 16.29 10.90
C ILE A 107 6.37 16.31 9.38
N LYS A 108 6.80 17.44 8.86
CA LYS A 108 7.19 17.57 7.46
C LYS A 108 8.62 17.06 7.35
N ALA A 109 8.89 16.15 6.41
CA ALA A 109 10.26 15.96 5.94
C ALA A 109 10.82 17.35 5.61
N GLU A 110 11.98 17.72 6.16
CA GLU A 110 12.65 18.96 5.74
C GLU A 110 12.67 18.97 4.22
N ALA A 111 12.21 20.07 3.62
CA ALA A 111 12.14 20.18 2.18
C ALA A 111 13.55 19.89 1.65
N ALA A 112 13.69 18.79 0.90
CA ALA A 112 14.93 18.50 0.21
C ALA A 112 15.30 19.75 -0.58
N VAL A 113 16.44 20.36 -0.23
CA VAL A 113 16.97 21.51 -0.94
C VAL A 113 17.23 21.03 -2.36
N VAL A 114 16.40 21.48 -3.30
CA VAL A 114 16.61 21.30 -4.75
C VAL A 114 17.60 22.34 -5.22
#